data_AF-A0A838QGK1-F1
#
_entry.id   AF-A0A838QGK1-F1
#
_cell.length_a   1.000
_cell.length_b   1.000
_cell.length_c   1.000
_cell.angle_alpha   90.00
_cell.angle_beta   90.00
_cell.angle_gamma   90.00
#
_symmetry.space_group_name_H-M   'P 1'
#
loop_
_entity.id
_entity.type
_entity.pdbx_description
1 polymer ?
#
loop_
_entity_poly.entity_id
_entity_poly.type
_entity_poly.pdbx_seq_one_letter_code
_entity_poly.pdbx_strand_id
1 'polypeptide(L)' 'SAQGEEIMELFTRLNRQGTTIVQVTHSERNAGYGNRIINLRDGWIVDRS' A
#
# COMPACT_ATOMS: atom_id res chain seq x y z
N SER A 1 -10.59 9.82 4.41
CA SER A 1 -10.52 11.05 5.23
C SER A 1 -9.25 11.80 4.85
N ALA A 2 -9.19 13.12 5.04
CA ALA A 2 -8.01 13.93 4.74
C ALA A 2 -6.75 13.41 5.45
N GLN A 3 -6.89 12.96 6.70
CA GLN A 3 -5.78 12.39 7.48
C GLN A 3 -5.21 11.11 6.86
N GLY A 4 -6.06 10.28 6.24
CA GLY A 4 -5.62 9.07 5.57
C GLY A 4 -4.75 9.37 4.34
N GLU A 5 -5.10 10.41 3.60
CA GLU A 5 -4.35 10.84 2.40
C GLU A 5 -2.97 11.40 2.78
N GLU A 6 -2.89 12.25 3.80
CA GLU A 6 -1.62 12.77 4.33
C GLU A 6 -0.66 11.65 4.79
N ILE A 7 -1.19 10.61 5.43
CA ILE A 7 -0.40 9.44 5.85
C ILE A 7 0.15 8.69 4.62
N MET A 8 -0.66 8.50 3.58
CA MET A 8 -0.22 7.82 2.36
C MET A 8 0.85 8.62 1.61
N GLU A 9 0.74 9.95 1.58
CA GLU A 9 1.77 10.82 1.03
C GLU A 9 3.09 10.74 1.82
N LEU A 10 3.02 10.70 3.16
CA LEU A 10 4.19 10.49 4.01
C LEU A 10 4.87 9.15 3.70
N PHE A 11 4.13 8.06 3.62
CA PHE A 11 4.67 6.74 3.28
C PHE A 11 5.32 6.73 1.90
N THR A 12 4.69 7.38 0.92
CA THR A 12 5.24 7.53 -0.44
C THR A 12 6.60 8.25 -0.39
N ARG A 13 6.69 9.34 0.37
CA ARG A 13 7.95 10.09 0.53
C ARG A 13 9.04 9.26 1.20
N LEU A 14 8.73 8.56 2.29
CA LEU A 14 9.69 7.68 2.97
C LEU A 14 10.14 6.53 2.05
N ASN A 15 9.24 5.97 1.25
CA ASN A 15 9.59 4.93 0.31
C ASN A 15 10.55 5.42 -0.78
N ARG A 16 10.32 6.63 -1.31
CA ARG A 16 11.24 7.28 -2.26
C ARG A 16 12.62 7.58 -1.65
N GLN A 17 12.71 7.71 -0.32
CA GLN A 17 13.97 7.91 0.40
C GLN A 17 14.69 6.60 0.74
N GLY A 18 14.16 5.43 0.32
CA GLY A 18 14.79 4.13 0.49
C GLY A 18 14.17 3.26 1.58
N THR A 19 13.17 3.75 2.32
CA THR A 19 12.48 2.95 3.33
C THR A 19 11.54 1.94 2.68
N THR A 20 11.65 0.66 3.03
CA THR A 20 10.65 -0.33 2.58
C THR A 20 9.40 -0.23 3.42
N ILE A 21 8.23 -0.10 2.77
CA ILE A 21 6.92 -0.02 3.43
C ILE A 21 6.09 -1.23 3.01
N VAL A 22 5.52 -1.93 3.99
CA VAL A 22 4.52 -2.99 3.76
C VAL A 22 3.21 -2.52 4.37
N GLN A 23 2.20 -2.31 3.54
CA GLN A 23 0.91 -1.78 3.96
C GLN A 23 -0.21 -2.79 3.65
N VAL A 24 -0.94 -3.20 4.69
CA VAL A 24 -2.13 -4.06 4.56
C VAL A 24 -3.38 -3.17 4.57
N THR A 25 -4.25 -3.34 3.58
CA THR A 25 -5.48 -2.56 3.48
C THR A 25 -6.57 -3.32 2.72
N HIS A 26 -7.83 -2.96 2.99
CA HIS A 26 -8.99 -3.34 2.16
C HIS A 26 -9.41 -2.21 1.20
N SER A 27 -8.71 -1.07 1.19
CA SER A 27 -8.98 0.06 0.30
C SER A 27 -8.14 -0.03 -0.97
N GLU A 28 -8.78 -0.22 -2.12
CA GLU A 28 -8.11 -0.20 -3.42
C GLU A 28 -7.35 1.12 -3.66
N ARG A 29 -7.94 2.25 -3.25
CA ARG A 29 -7.29 3.56 -3.33
C ARG A 29 -5.95 3.57 -2.58
N ASN A 30 -5.91 3.03 -1.35
CA ASN A 30 -4.69 3.05 -0.55
C ASN A 30 -3.66 2.05 -1.10
N ALA A 31 -4.12 0.87 -1.56
CA ALA A 31 -3.26 -0.09 -2.23
C ALA A 31 -2.54 0.51 -3.44
N GLY A 32 -3.23 1.39 -4.19
CA GLY A 32 -2.68 2.08 -5.37
C GLY A 32 -1.51 3.03 -5.10
N TYR A 33 -1.20 3.38 -3.85
CA TYR A 33 0.03 4.12 -3.52
C TYR A 33 1.28 3.23 -3.50
N GLY A 34 1.11 1.90 -3.45
CA GLY A 34 2.21 0.94 -3.45
C GLY A 34 2.78 0.70 -4.85
N ASN A 35 4.08 0.40 -4.92
CA ASN A 35 4.73 0.03 -6.20
C ASN A 35 4.41 -1.41 -6.64
N ARG A 36 3.80 -2.20 -5.76
CA ARG A 36 3.39 -3.60 -6.00
C ARG A 36 2.20 -3.91 -5.12
N ILE A 37 1.20 -4.58 -5.68
CA ILE A 37 0.01 -5.03 -4.98
C ILE A 37 -0.02 -6.57 -4.94
N ILE A 38 -0.30 -7.12 -3.77
CA ILE A 38 -0.46 -8.57 -3.57
C ILE A 38 -1.85 -8.79 -3.00
N ASN A 39 -2.68 -9.53 -3.73
CA ASN A 39 -4.01 -9.89 -3.27
C ASN A 39 -3.97 -11.25 -2.58
N LEU A 40 -4.51 -11.32 -1.37
CA LEU A 40 -4.62 -12.52 -0.56
C LEU A 40 -6.07 -12.95 -0.43
N ARG A 41 -6.33 -14.25 -0.54
CA ARG A 41 -7.63 -14.86 -0.27
C ARG A 41 -7.42 -16.20 0.43
N ASP A 42 -8.07 -16.38 1.57
CA ASP A 42 -8.01 -17.62 2.37
C ASP A 42 -6.57 -18.08 2.69
N GLY A 43 -5.66 -17.14 2.92
CA GLY A 43 -4.24 -17.41 3.20
C GLY A 43 -3.35 -17.65 1.98
N TRP A 44 -3.93 -17.61 0.77
CA TRP A 44 -3.22 -17.82 -0.49
C TRP A 44 -3.06 -16.53 -1.27
N ILE A 45 -1.94 -16.40 -1.98
CA ILE A 45 -1.74 -15.32 -2.95
C ILE A 45 -2.56 -15.67 -4.19
N VAL A 46 -3.50 -14.80 -4.54
CA VAL A 46 -4.39 -14.98 -5.69
C VAL A 46 -4.07 -14.06 -6.85
N ASP A 47 -3.37 -12.95 -6.61
CA ASP A 47 -2.90 -12.05 -7.66
C ASP A 47 -1.64 -11.27 -7.23
N ARG A 48 -0.83 -10.87 -8.22
CA ARG A 48 0.38 -10.04 -8.09
C ARG A 48 0.40 -9.02 -9.23
N SER A 49 0.08 -7.77 -8.91
CA SER A 49 0.02 -6.64 -9.83
C SER A 49 1.07 -5.57 -9.51
#